data_AF-A0A382YFW2-F1
#
_entry.id   AF-A0A382YFW2-F1
#
_cell.length_a   1.000
_cell.length_b   1.000
_cell.length_c   1.000
_cell.angle_alpha   90.00
_cell.angle_beta   90.00
_cell.angle_gamma   90.00
#
_symmetry.space_group_name_H-M   'P 1'
#
loop_
_entity.id
_entity.type
_entity.pdbx_description
1 polymer ?
#
loop_
_entity_poly.entity_id
_entity_poly.type
_entity_poly.pdbx_seq_one_letter_code
_entity_poly.pdbx_strand_id
1 'polypeptide(L)'
;MLVREGISKQHLNSFDEFLQNGLQQIINEVASIDIENAEYPYKIKLGKIRLQKPRMTELDGSITNTTPAEARLRNVSYVAPFMLEASVVEDGKTLETKFIHIGDIPVMIKSHACVLHHMQEQKLIDHGEDPYDPGGYFIINGSERVIVGLEDLSYNKIIVDAEKVGGKKVLKAKVYSSIVGYRAKLELVLKEDGLIVAKIP
;
A
#
# COMPACT_ATOMS: atom_id res chain seq x y z
N MET A 1 22.97 -12.57 7.35
CA MET A 1 21.95 -11.63 6.83
C MET A 1 20.82 -11.46 7.84
N LEU A 2 20.07 -12.50 8.21
CA LEU A 2 18.95 -12.42 9.18
C LEU A 2 19.35 -11.91 10.58
N VAL A 3 20.48 -12.34 11.14
CA VAL A 3 20.99 -11.85 12.45
C VAL A 3 21.35 -10.36 12.42
N ARG A 4 21.67 -9.81 11.23
CA ARG A 4 22.12 -8.42 11.06
C ARG A 4 21.01 -7.48 10.60
N GLU A 5 20.03 -7.99 9.84
CA GLU A 5 18.97 -7.18 9.23
C GLU A 5 17.61 -7.36 9.91
N GLY A 6 17.38 -8.47 10.61
CA GLY A 6 16.10 -8.79 11.25
C GLY A 6 15.15 -9.59 10.34
N ILE A 7 14.33 -10.46 10.94
CA ILE A 7 13.43 -11.38 10.22
C ILE A 7 12.23 -10.68 9.56
N SER A 8 11.81 -9.53 10.08
CA SER A 8 10.66 -8.75 9.61
C SER A 8 11.05 -7.63 8.63
N LYS A 9 12.35 -7.47 8.35
CA LYS A 9 12.90 -6.29 7.67
C LYS A 9 12.36 -6.09 6.26
N GLN A 10 12.03 -7.19 5.57
CA GLN A 10 11.42 -7.14 4.23
C GLN A 10 10.07 -6.43 4.26
N HIS A 11 9.21 -6.76 5.23
CA HIS A 11 7.91 -6.11 5.40
C HIS A 11 8.05 -4.65 5.80
N LEU A 12 8.92 -4.36 6.77
CA LEU A 12 9.15 -3.01 7.26
C LEU A 12 9.65 -2.09 6.14
N ASN A 13 10.70 -2.49 5.42
CA ASN A 13 11.25 -1.69 4.33
C ASN A 13 10.22 -1.46 3.22
N SER A 14 9.46 -2.51 2.85
CA SER A 14 8.42 -2.38 1.83
C SER A 14 7.30 -1.44 2.26
N PHE A 15 6.90 -1.48 3.53
CA PHE A 15 5.85 -0.63 4.07
C PHE A 15 6.31 0.83 4.18
N ASP A 16 7.53 1.06 4.67
CA ASP A 16 8.10 2.40 4.77
C ASP A 16 8.25 3.05 3.40
N GLU A 17 8.72 2.30 2.39
CA GLU A 17 8.81 2.77 1.00
C GLU A 17 7.43 3.10 0.41
N PHE A 18 6.43 2.27 0.69
CA PHE A 18 5.05 2.52 0.28
C PHE A 18 4.50 3.81 0.90
N LEU A 19 4.72 4.04 2.20
CA LEU A 19 4.25 5.25 2.87
C LEU A 19 5.00 6.51 2.41
N GLN A 20 6.32 6.43 2.22
CA GLN A 20 7.15 7.60 1.89
C GLN A 20 7.01 8.01 0.43
N ASN A 21 6.99 7.04 -0.50
CA ASN A 21 7.04 7.31 -1.93
C ASN A 21 5.78 6.81 -2.64
N GLY A 22 5.35 5.58 -2.37
CA GLY A 22 4.26 4.93 -3.11
C GLY A 22 2.93 5.70 -3.05
N LEU A 23 2.48 6.09 -1.86
CA LEU A 23 1.22 6.82 -1.69
C LEU A 23 1.23 8.19 -2.40
N GLN A 24 2.34 8.93 -2.33
CA GLN A 24 2.42 10.23 -2.99
C GLN A 24 2.44 10.09 -4.52
N GLN A 25 3.06 9.04 -5.05
CA GLN A 25 3.01 8.72 -6.48
C GLN A 25 1.58 8.49 -6.96
N ILE A 26 0.78 7.72 -6.20
CA ILE A 26 -0.64 7.46 -6.53
C ILE A 26 -1.44 8.77 -6.56
N ILE A 27 -1.27 9.64 -5.56
CA ILE A 27 -1.96 10.94 -5.53
C ILE A 27 -1.53 11.84 -6.69
N ASN A 28 -0.24 11.83 -7.05
CA ASN A 28 0.28 12.61 -8.17
C ASN A 28 -0.24 12.12 -9.53
N GLU A 29 -0.50 10.81 -9.68
CA GLU A 29 -1.07 10.23 -10.90
C GLU A 29 -2.51 10.69 -11.13
N VAL A 30 -3.31 10.78 -10.06
CA VAL A 30 -4.69 11.32 -10.14
C VAL A 30 -4.69 12.83 -10.37
N ALA A 31 -3.79 13.57 -9.70
CA ALA A 31 -3.54 15.03 -9.80
C ALA A 31 -4.71 15.98 -9.45
N SER A 32 -5.88 15.80 -10.07
CA SER A 32 -7.06 16.62 -9.83
C SER A 32 -8.35 15.88 -10.13
N ILE A 33 -9.41 16.24 -9.41
CA ILE A 33 -10.76 15.74 -9.62
C ILE A 33 -11.59 16.88 -10.19
N ASP A 34 -12.14 16.68 -11.39
CA ASP A 34 -13.06 17.63 -12.02
C ASP A 34 -14.47 17.42 -11.46
N ILE A 35 -15.11 18.50 -11.00
CA ILE A 35 -16.49 18.46 -10.52
C ILE A 35 -17.38 19.16 -11.55
N GLU A 36 -18.24 18.37 -12.20
CA GLU A 36 -19.21 18.86 -13.16
C GLU A 36 -20.37 19.56 -12.42
N ASN A 37 -20.30 20.88 -12.32
CA ASN A 37 -21.40 21.72 -11.87
C ASN A 37 -21.83 22.63 -13.02
N ALA A 38 -23.14 22.70 -13.28
CA ALA A 38 -23.72 23.39 -14.43
C ALA A 38 -23.55 24.93 -14.37
N GLU A 39 -23.41 25.50 -13.16
CA GLU A 39 -23.28 26.96 -13.00
C GLU A 39 -21.82 27.41 -12.78
N TYR A 40 -21.00 26.61 -12.08
CA TYR A 40 -19.62 26.96 -11.75
C TYR A 40 -18.72 25.71 -11.74
N PRO A 41 -18.06 25.37 -12.85
CA PRO A 41 -17.16 24.22 -12.87
C PRO A 41 -15.91 24.52 -12.04
N TYR A 42 -15.65 23.68 -11.03
CA TYR A 42 -14.46 23.78 -10.20
C TYR A 42 -13.72 22.44 -10.17
N LYS A 43 -12.41 22.53 -9.91
CA LYS A 43 -11.50 21.38 -9.83
C LYS A 43 -10.95 21.28 -8.42
N ILE A 44 -10.89 20.07 -7.89
CA ILE A 44 -10.18 19.78 -6.64
C ILE A 44 -8.78 19.31 -7.02
N LYS A 45 -7.78 20.17 -6.83
CA LYS A 45 -6.38 19.81 -7.03
C LYS A 45 -5.86 19.07 -5.80
N LEU A 46 -5.30 17.88 -6.02
CA LEU A 46 -4.70 17.05 -4.97
C LEU A 46 -3.23 17.43 -4.81
N GLY A 47 -2.80 17.62 -3.57
CA GLY A 47 -1.45 18.06 -3.21
C GLY A 47 -0.68 17.00 -2.44
N LYS A 48 -0.02 17.44 -1.37
CA LYS A 48 0.81 16.56 -0.54
C LYS A 48 -0.02 15.74 0.43
N ILE A 49 0.44 14.51 0.69
CA ILE A 49 -0.08 13.66 1.75
C ILE A 49 0.67 13.88 3.06
N ARG A 50 -0.01 13.67 4.19
CA ARG A 50 0.58 13.64 5.52
C ARG A 50 -0.07 12.53 6.34
N LEU A 51 0.76 11.62 6.84
CA LEU A 51 0.34 10.67 7.85
C LEU A 51 0.50 11.30 9.24
N GLN A 52 -0.54 11.25 10.05
CA GLN A 52 -0.49 11.67 11.45
C GLN A 52 -0.07 10.52 12.37
N LYS A 53 0.05 10.79 13.67
CA LYS A 53 0.37 9.75 14.65
C LYS A 53 -0.84 8.82 14.86
N PRO A 54 -0.59 7.55 15.20
CA PRO A 54 -1.65 6.61 15.55
C PRO A 54 -2.53 7.13 16.69
N ARG A 55 -3.85 7.04 16.50
CA ARG A 55 -4.85 7.57 17.42
C ARG A 55 -6.07 6.66 17.47
N MET A 56 -6.92 6.86 18.48
CA MET A 56 -8.26 6.30 18.53
C MET A 56 -9.29 7.37 18.87
N THR A 57 -10.53 7.11 18.48
CA THR A 57 -11.69 7.93 18.85
C THR A 57 -12.38 7.25 20.02
N GLU A 58 -12.53 8.00 21.12
CA GLU A 58 -13.22 7.56 22.32
C GLU A 58 -14.73 7.62 22.15
N LEU A 59 -15.48 7.02 23.09
CA LEU A 59 -16.96 6.97 23.04
C LEU A 59 -17.61 8.37 23.07
N ASP A 60 -16.94 9.34 23.69
CA ASP A 60 -17.37 10.73 23.74
C ASP A 60 -16.97 11.55 22.49
N GLY A 61 -16.33 10.91 21.51
CA GLY A 61 -15.82 11.54 20.30
C GLY A 61 -14.48 12.25 20.47
N SER A 62 -13.89 12.22 21.67
CA SER A 62 -12.54 12.75 21.88
C SER A 62 -11.50 11.85 21.20
N ILE A 63 -10.33 12.42 20.91
CA ILE A 63 -9.27 11.76 20.18
C ILE A 63 -8.05 11.62 21.09
N THR A 64 -7.59 10.39 21.26
CA THR A 64 -6.43 10.05 22.09
C THR A 64 -5.35 9.36 21.24
N ASN A 65 -4.09 9.57 21.58
CA ASN A 65 -3.01 8.81 20.96
C ASN A 65 -3.08 7.36 21.44
N THR A 66 -2.75 6.42 20.55
CA THR A 66 -2.84 4.99 20.84
C THR A 66 -1.46 4.36 20.77
N THR A 67 -1.14 3.50 21.73
CA THR A 67 0.00 2.58 21.67
C THR A 67 -0.42 1.20 21.15
N PRO A 68 0.49 0.39 20.61
CA PRO A 68 0.14 -0.96 20.16
C PRO A 68 -0.43 -1.84 21.28
N ALA A 69 0.15 -1.82 22.49
CA ALA A 69 -0.40 -2.50 23.68
C ALA A 69 -1.85 -2.12 23.99
N GLU A 70 -2.18 -0.82 23.99
CA GLU A 70 -3.56 -0.35 24.18
C GLU A 70 -4.50 -0.84 23.07
N ALA A 71 -4.03 -0.84 21.81
CA ALA A 71 -4.82 -1.33 20.69
C ALA A 71 -5.20 -2.81 20.85
N ARG A 72 -4.24 -3.65 21.29
CA ARG A 72 -4.48 -5.07 21.61
C ARG A 72 -5.50 -5.22 22.73
N LEU A 73 -5.28 -4.55 23.86
CA LEU A 73 -6.11 -4.70 25.07
C LEU A 73 -7.54 -4.19 24.88
N ARG A 74 -7.72 -3.13 24.09
CA ARG A 74 -9.03 -2.50 23.86
C ARG A 74 -9.77 -3.04 22.65
N ASN A 75 -9.24 -4.06 21.96
CA ASN A 75 -9.81 -4.62 20.73
C ASN A 75 -10.05 -3.59 19.62
N VAL A 76 -9.15 -2.60 19.50
CA VAL A 76 -9.22 -1.56 18.45
C VAL A 76 -8.12 -1.77 17.41
N SER A 77 -8.25 -1.11 16.26
CA SER A 77 -7.23 -1.15 15.22
C SER A 77 -6.16 -0.09 15.46
N TYR A 78 -4.89 -0.45 15.31
CA TYR A 78 -3.77 0.49 15.41
C TYR A 78 -3.59 1.24 14.09
N VAL A 79 -4.24 2.40 13.98
CA VAL A 79 -4.35 3.16 12.73
C VAL A 79 -3.93 4.61 12.91
N ALA A 80 -3.42 5.21 11.83
CA ALA A 80 -3.01 6.60 11.77
C ALA A 80 -3.85 7.38 10.73
N PRO A 81 -4.25 8.63 11.04
CA PRO A 81 -4.99 9.46 10.11
C PRO A 81 -4.16 9.83 8.88
N PHE A 82 -4.77 9.66 7.74
CA PHE A 82 -4.22 10.03 6.45
C PHE A 82 -4.85 11.34 5.97
N MET A 83 -4.02 12.37 5.90
CA MET A 83 -4.42 13.71 5.53
C MET A 83 -3.94 14.03 4.11
N LEU A 84 -4.83 14.59 3.30
CA LEU A 84 -4.52 15.04 1.94
C LEU A 84 -4.69 16.55 1.85
N GLU A 85 -3.68 17.23 1.33
CA GLU A 85 -3.81 18.62 0.90
C GLU A 85 -4.73 18.68 -0.32
N ALA A 86 -5.87 19.33 -0.19
CA ALA A 86 -6.81 19.55 -1.27
C ALA A 86 -6.97 21.06 -1.49
N SER A 87 -6.92 21.48 -2.75
CA SER A 87 -7.11 22.88 -3.15
C SER A 87 -8.30 23.00 -4.08
N VAL A 88 -9.24 23.89 -3.76
CA VAL A 88 -10.38 24.21 -4.63
C VAL A 88 -9.93 25.23 -5.65
N VAL A 89 -10.04 24.88 -6.94
CA VAL A 89 -9.65 25.73 -8.07
C VAL A 89 -10.88 26.06 -8.90
N GLU A 90 -11.20 27.34 -9.02
CA GLU A 90 -12.31 27.87 -9.83
C GLU A 90 -11.73 28.90 -10.80
N ASP A 91 -12.07 28.82 -12.09
CA ASP A 91 -11.55 29.72 -13.14
C ASP A 91 -10.02 29.92 -13.12
N GLY A 92 -9.27 28.86 -12.79
CA GLY A 92 -7.81 28.87 -12.71
C GLY A 92 -7.25 29.55 -11.45
N LYS A 93 -8.10 30.05 -10.54
CA LYS A 93 -7.70 30.62 -9.25
C LYS A 93 -7.90 29.61 -8.13
N THR A 94 -6.91 29.51 -7.24
CA THR A 94 -7.03 28.69 -6.02
C THR A 94 -7.77 29.50 -4.96
N LEU A 95 -8.95 29.03 -4.55
CA LEU A 95 -9.79 29.69 -3.56
C LEU A 95 -9.37 29.33 -2.13
N GLU A 96 -9.24 28.02 -1.86
CA GLU A 96 -8.92 27.49 -0.54
C GLU A 96 -7.97 26.29 -0.70
N THR A 97 -6.98 26.19 0.17
CA THR A 97 -6.12 25.01 0.33
C THR A 97 -6.17 24.55 1.78
N LYS A 98 -6.51 23.27 2.01
CA LYS A 98 -6.56 22.69 3.35
C LYS A 98 -6.15 21.23 3.36
N PHE A 99 -5.69 20.77 4.51
CA PHE A 99 -5.52 19.33 4.76
C PHE A 99 -6.85 18.74 5.22
N ILE A 100 -7.38 17.81 4.42
CA ILE A 100 -8.59 17.05 4.75
C ILE A 100 -8.21 15.64 5.19
N HIS A 101 -8.93 15.10 6.16
CA HIS A 101 -8.83 13.68 6.53
C HIS A 101 -9.56 12.87 5.45
N ILE A 102 -8.85 11.92 4.83
CA ILE A 102 -9.41 11.08 3.76
C ILE A 102 -9.57 9.62 4.16
N GLY A 103 -9.11 9.26 5.37
CA GLY A 103 -9.21 7.92 5.92
C GLY A 103 -8.11 7.63 6.91
N ASP A 104 -8.12 6.42 7.46
CA ASP A 104 -7.09 5.94 8.38
C ASP A 104 -6.33 4.77 7.76
N ILE A 105 -5.02 4.74 7.98
CA ILE A 105 -4.12 3.69 7.47
C ILE A 105 -3.65 2.84 8.65
N PRO A 106 -3.77 1.51 8.59
CA PRO A 106 -3.14 0.60 9.56
C PRO A 106 -1.63 0.82 9.60
N VAL A 107 -1.09 0.99 10.79
CA VAL A 107 0.35 1.21 10.98
C VAL A 107 1.03 -0.10 11.33
N MET A 108 2.06 -0.46 10.57
CA MET A 108 2.85 -1.66 10.83
C MET A 108 3.72 -1.47 12.08
N ILE A 109 3.74 -2.46 12.98
CA ILE A 109 4.52 -2.41 14.21
C ILE A 109 6.02 -2.33 13.90
N LYS A 110 6.73 -1.41 14.57
CA LYS A 110 8.14 -1.06 14.39
C LYS A 110 8.51 -0.38 13.05
N SER A 111 7.56 -0.02 12.18
CA SER A 111 7.83 0.82 10.99
C SER A 111 8.08 2.29 11.36
N HIS A 112 8.56 3.11 10.41
CA HIS A 112 8.83 4.54 10.66
C HIS A 112 7.60 5.32 11.17
N ALA A 113 6.38 4.88 10.81
CA ALA A 113 5.14 5.50 11.26
C ALA A 113 4.69 5.05 12.67
N CYS A 114 5.27 3.97 13.20
CA CYS A 114 4.92 3.43 14.50
C CYS A 114 5.54 4.26 15.64
N VAL A 115 4.78 4.49 16.70
CA VAL A 115 5.23 5.23 17.88
C VAL A 115 6.43 4.57 18.57
N LEU A 116 6.56 3.25 18.45
CA LEU A 116 7.62 2.45 19.08
C LEU A 116 8.97 2.55 18.37
N HIS A 117 9.01 3.00 17.11
CA HIS A 117 10.21 2.88 16.26
C HIS A 117 11.45 3.61 16.81
N HIS A 118 11.25 4.72 17.52
CA HIS A 118 12.33 5.52 18.12
C HIS A 118 12.47 5.33 19.63
N MET A 119 11.77 4.37 20.22
CA MET A 119 11.85 4.11 21.66
C MET A 119 13.07 3.27 22.00
N GLN A 120 13.72 3.60 23.12
CA GLN A 120 14.77 2.77 23.70
C GLN A 120 14.15 1.54 24.38
N GLU A 121 14.92 0.47 24.53
CA GLU A 121 14.46 -0.81 25.11
C GLU A 121 13.74 -0.63 26.46
N GLN A 122 14.29 0.18 27.36
CA GLN A 122 13.65 0.45 28.65
C GLN A 122 12.26 1.06 28.49
N LYS A 123 12.10 2.02 27.56
CA LYS A 123 10.79 2.64 27.30
C LYS A 123 9.81 1.67 26.69
N LEU A 124 10.26 0.72 25.86
CA LEU A 124 9.39 -0.33 25.32
C LEU A 124 8.82 -1.17 26.47
N ILE A 125 9.67 -1.58 27.42
CA ILE A 125 9.25 -2.32 28.62
C ILE A 125 8.26 -1.51 29.45
N ASP A 126 8.54 -0.21 29.66
CA ASP A 126 7.66 0.69 30.41
C ASP A 126 6.28 0.85 29.73
N HIS A 127 6.22 0.71 28.41
CA HIS A 127 5.00 0.69 27.61
C HIS A 127 4.35 -0.70 27.46
N GLY A 128 4.89 -1.73 28.13
CA GLY A 128 4.37 -3.10 28.08
C GLY A 128 4.66 -3.84 26.76
N GLU A 129 5.65 -3.38 26.00
CA GLU A 129 6.10 -4.02 24.75
C GLU A 129 7.38 -4.83 25.00
N ASP A 130 7.58 -5.90 24.24
CA ASP A 130 8.81 -6.69 24.25
C ASP A 130 9.89 -6.01 23.36
N PRO A 131 11.07 -5.65 23.89
CA PRO A 131 12.18 -5.15 23.09
C PRO A 131 12.57 -6.10 21.94
N TYR A 132 12.43 -7.40 22.13
CA TYR A 132 12.81 -8.44 21.17
C TYR A 132 11.75 -8.76 20.12
N ASP A 133 10.56 -8.14 20.19
CA ASP A 133 9.54 -8.31 19.16
C ASP A 133 10.10 -7.89 17.78
N PRO A 134 10.09 -8.73 16.74
CA PRO A 134 10.57 -8.32 15.42
C PRO A 134 9.70 -7.22 14.76
N GLY A 135 8.44 -7.07 15.13
CA GLY A 135 7.47 -6.22 14.41
C GLY A 135 7.17 -6.76 13.00
N GLY A 136 6.68 -5.91 12.11
CA GLY A 136 6.35 -6.29 10.72
C GLY A 136 4.93 -6.86 10.52
N TYR A 137 4.04 -6.66 11.49
CA TYR A 137 2.63 -7.04 11.45
C TYR A 137 1.75 -5.84 11.82
N PHE A 138 0.43 -6.00 11.72
CA PHE A 138 -0.57 -4.99 12.04
C PHE A 138 -1.43 -5.45 13.21
N ILE A 139 -2.02 -4.51 13.95
CA ILE A 139 -3.06 -4.81 14.94
C ILE A 139 -4.38 -4.31 14.37
N ILE A 140 -5.30 -5.24 14.08
CA ILE A 140 -6.62 -4.96 13.51
C ILE A 140 -7.67 -5.55 14.45
N ASN A 141 -8.50 -4.67 15.03
CA ASN A 141 -9.52 -5.02 16.02
C ASN A 141 -8.94 -5.86 17.16
N GLY A 142 -7.81 -5.43 17.73
CA GLY A 142 -7.07 -6.14 18.78
C GLY A 142 -6.26 -7.37 18.34
N SER A 143 -6.50 -7.89 17.14
CA SER A 143 -5.81 -9.10 16.65
C SER A 143 -4.59 -8.73 15.82
N GLU A 144 -3.49 -9.44 16.05
CA GLU A 144 -2.28 -9.32 15.23
C GLU A 144 -2.46 -10.01 13.88
N ARG A 145 -2.08 -9.32 12.80
CA ARG A 145 -2.23 -9.78 11.42
C ARG A 145 -0.97 -9.50 10.63
N VAL A 146 -0.42 -10.53 10.02
CA VAL A 146 0.75 -10.44 9.13
C VAL A 146 0.32 -10.62 7.68
N ILE A 147 0.92 -9.84 6.78
CA ILE A 147 0.76 -10.06 5.34
C ILE A 147 1.81 -11.07 4.92
N VAL A 148 1.38 -12.23 4.45
CA VAL A 148 2.30 -13.25 3.91
C VAL A 148 2.73 -12.84 2.51
N GLY A 149 4.04 -12.85 2.27
CA GLY A 149 4.60 -12.60 0.95
C GLY A 149 4.05 -13.61 -0.06
N LEU A 150 3.52 -13.10 -1.17
CA LEU A 150 3.09 -13.94 -2.29
C LEU A 150 4.19 -13.96 -3.34
N GLU A 151 4.50 -15.16 -3.81
CA GLU A 151 5.38 -15.34 -4.96
C GLU A 151 4.54 -15.31 -6.23
N ASP A 152 4.92 -14.47 -7.18
CA ASP A 152 4.30 -14.41 -8.51
C ASP A 152 5.39 -14.41 -9.58
N LEU A 153 5.02 -14.82 -10.79
CA LEU A 153 5.90 -14.76 -11.94
C LEU A 153 6.27 -13.31 -12.26
N SER A 154 7.51 -13.08 -12.68
CA SER A 154 7.94 -11.75 -13.10
C SER A 154 7.06 -11.23 -14.25
N TYR A 155 6.38 -10.11 -14.01
CA TYR A 155 5.63 -9.41 -15.05
C TYR A 155 6.56 -8.79 -16.08
N ASN A 156 5.98 -8.40 -17.22
CA ASN A 156 6.65 -7.66 -18.29
C ASN A 156 7.90 -8.38 -18.83
N LYS A 157 7.90 -9.73 -18.73
CA LYS A 157 8.95 -10.60 -19.24
C LYS A 157 8.37 -11.64 -20.18
N ILE A 158 9.07 -11.89 -21.29
CA ILE A 158 8.71 -12.95 -22.24
C ILE A 158 9.16 -14.28 -21.64
N ILE A 159 8.18 -15.15 -21.38
CA ILE A 159 8.41 -16.52 -20.89
C ILE A 159 8.10 -17.47 -22.04
N VAL A 160 9.09 -18.26 -22.45
CA VAL A 160 8.94 -19.25 -23.52
C VAL A 160 8.85 -20.65 -22.90
N ASP A 161 7.87 -21.42 -23.35
CA ASP A 161 7.58 -22.76 -22.85
C ASP A 161 7.29 -23.73 -24.00
N ALA A 162 7.52 -25.02 -23.76
CA ALA A 162 7.24 -26.10 -24.69
C ALA A 162 6.31 -27.13 -24.05
N GLU A 163 5.04 -27.11 -24.45
CA GLU A 163 4.01 -27.99 -23.92
C GLU A 163 3.74 -29.16 -24.90
N LYS A 164 3.39 -30.33 -24.38
CA LYS A 164 2.88 -31.44 -25.21
C LYS A 164 1.35 -31.41 -25.21
N VAL A 165 0.75 -31.10 -26.34
CA VAL A 165 -0.72 -31.13 -26.52
C VAL A 165 -1.06 -32.22 -27.52
N GLY A 166 -1.80 -33.25 -27.10
CA GLY A 166 -2.16 -34.38 -27.98
C GLY A 166 -0.95 -35.15 -28.53
N GLY A 167 0.14 -35.27 -27.76
CA GLY A 167 1.38 -35.94 -28.18
C GLY A 167 2.32 -35.07 -29.04
N LYS A 168 1.88 -33.91 -29.50
CA LYS A 168 2.66 -32.97 -30.33
C LYS A 168 3.28 -31.87 -29.47
N LYS A 169 4.52 -31.49 -29.79
CA LYS A 169 5.25 -30.41 -29.11
C LYS A 169 4.77 -29.07 -29.66
N VAL A 170 4.19 -28.24 -28.80
CA VAL A 170 3.72 -26.89 -29.13
C VAL A 170 4.57 -25.88 -28.38
N LEU A 171 5.19 -24.96 -29.12
CA LEU A 171 5.98 -23.87 -28.53
C LEU A 171 5.06 -22.68 -28.26
N LYS A 172 5.14 -22.14 -27.05
CA LYS A 172 4.36 -20.99 -26.62
C LYS A 172 5.27 -19.92 -26.05
N ALA A 173 4.96 -18.67 -26.30
CA ALA A 173 5.52 -17.53 -25.59
C ALA A 173 4.39 -16.80 -24.87
N LYS A 174 4.56 -16.51 -23.59
CA LYS A 174 3.56 -15.83 -22.76
C LYS A 174 4.20 -14.58 -22.15
N VAL A 175 3.43 -13.50 -22.10
CA VAL A 175 3.78 -12.28 -21.39
C VAL A 175 2.62 -11.93 -20.47
N TYR A 176 2.92 -11.79 -19.18
CA TYR A 176 2.01 -11.20 -18.21
C TYR A 176 2.34 -9.72 -18.12
N SER A 177 1.62 -8.91 -18.89
CA SER A 177 1.79 -7.46 -18.92
C SER A 177 1.07 -6.85 -17.73
N SER A 178 1.79 -6.06 -16.92
CA SER A 178 1.23 -5.35 -15.78
C SER A 178 1.61 -3.87 -15.85
N ILE A 179 0.59 -3.02 -15.82
CA ILE A 179 0.71 -1.59 -15.53
C ILE A 179 0.01 -1.30 -14.20
N VAL A 180 0.06 -0.07 -13.70
CA VAL A 180 -0.57 0.31 -12.43
C VAL A 180 -2.06 -0.08 -12.46
N GLY A 181 -2.47 -0.97 -11.55
CA GLY A 181 -3.86 -1.42 -11.40
C GLY A 181 -4.41 -2.38 -12.47
N TYR A 182 -3.70 -2.65 -13.56
CA TYR A 182 -4.20 -3.50 -14.66
C TYR A 182 -3.22 -4.58 -15.08
N ARG A 183 -3.75 -5.80 -15.27
CA ARG A 183 -2.99 -6.99 -15.69
C ARG A 183 -3.65 -7.65 -16.89
N ALA A 184 -2.86 -7.96 -17.90
CA ALA A 184 -3.31 -8.70 -19.08
C ALA A 184 -2.30 -9.79 -19.44
N LYS A 185 -2.80 -10.92 -19.93
CA LYS A 185 -1.98 -12.00 -20.45
C LYS A 185 -2.03 -11.99 -21.97
N LEU A 186 -0.87 -11.90 -22.61
CA LEU A 186 -0.72 -12.14 -24.04
C LEU A 186 0.00 -13.47 -24.27
N GLU A 187 -0.52 -14.29 -25.18
CA GLU A 187 0.06 -15.61 -25.50
C GLU A 187 0.25 -15.74 -27.02
N LEU A 188 1.46 -16.08 -27.44
CA LEU A 188 1.79 -16.47 -28.80
C LEU A 188 1.96 -17.99 -28.85
N VAL A 189 1.39 -18.62 -29.87
CA VAL A 189 1.49 -20.07 -30.11
C VAL A 189 2.04 -20.30 -31.51
N LEU A 190 3.16 -21.02 -31.60
CA LEU A 190 3.69 -21.49 -32.88
C LEU A 190 3.05 -22.83 -33.25
N LYS A 191 2.34 -22.85 -34.37
CA LYS A 191 1.75 -24.07 -34.95
C LYS A 191 2.79 -24.86 -35.76
N GLU A 192 2.46 -26.12 -36.08
CA GLU A 192 3.34 -27.03 -36.84
C GLU A 192 3.60 -26.56 -38.28
N ASP A 193 2.67 -25.82 -38.88
CA ASP A 193 2.79 -25.22 -40.21
C ASP A 193 3.65 -23.95 -40.22
N GLY A 194 4.24 -23.58 -39.07
CA GLY A 194 5.04 -22.36 -38.91
C GLY A 194 4.21 -21.10 -38.63
N LEU A 195 2.87 -21.22 -38.58
CA LEU A 195 2.00 -20.07 -38.33
C LEU A 195 2.02 -19.67 -36.85
N ILE A 196 2.21 -18.38 -36.58
CA ILE A 196 2.18 -17.82 -35.22
C ILE A 196 0.79 -17.24 -34.97
N VAL A 197 0.10 -17.76 -33.96
CA VAL A 197 -1.20 -17.23 -33.51
C VAL A 197 -1.02 -16.44 -32.23
N ALA A 198 -1.47 -15.19 -32.22
CA ALA A 198 -1.60 -14.39 -31.02
C ALA A 198 -2.98 -14.56 -30.38
N LYS A 199 -2.99 -14.83 -29.08
CA LYS A 199 -4.19 -14.78 -28.24
C LYS A 199 -4.09 -13.55 -27.35
N ILE A 200 -5.01 -12.63 -27.59
CA ILE A 200 -5.15 -11.35 -26.89
C ILE A 200 -6.43 -11.46 -26.04
N PRO A 201 -6.45 -10.91 -24.81
CA PRO A 201 -7.63 -10.90 -23.96
C PRO A 201 -8.81 -10.12 -24.57
#